data_AF-A0A0D0CHK1-F1
#
_entry.id   AF-A0A0D0CHK1-F1
#
_cell.length_a   1.000
_cell.length_b   1.000
_cell.length_c   1.000
_cell.angle_alpha   90.00
_cell.angle_beta   90.00
_cell.angle_gamma   90.00
#
_symmetry.space_group_name_H-M   'P 1'
#
loop_
_entity.id
_entity.type
_entity.pdbx_description
1 polymer ?
#
loop_
_entity_poly.entity_id
_entity_poly.type
_entity_poly.pdbx_seq_one_letter_code
_entity_poly.pdbx_strand_id
1 'polypeptide(L)' 'KGVFQFDLQLNNFLVTFFENTYQVSSIDLVDWGMATQVKMPVTEQEVFAYCVRETLL' A
#
# COMPACT_ATOMS: atom_id res chain seq x y z
N LYS A 1 5.88 -6.11 7.27
CA LYS A 1 6.12 -7.37 6.54
C LYS A 1 7.41 -7.36 5.70
N GLY A 2 8.24 -6.30 5.77
CA GLY A 2 9.45 -6.22 4.96
C GLY A 2 9.20 -6.20 3.45
N VAL A 3 8.05 -5.66 3.03
CA VAL A 3 7.67 -5.50 1.62
C VAL A 3 7.35 -4.03 1.40
N PHE A 4 7.89 -3.46 0.33
CA PHE A 4 7.61 -2.11 -0.14
C PHE A 4 6.84 -2.19 -1.45
N GLN A 5 5.74 -1.44 -1.56
CA GLN A 5 4.93 -1.34 -2.78
C GLN A 5 5.26 -0.01 -3.46
N PHE A 6 5.85 -0.07 -4.66
CA PHE A 6 6.23 1.12 -5.41
C PHE A 6 5.05 1.77 -6.15
N ASP A 7 4.02 0.98 -6.45
CA ASP A 7 2.84 1.46 -7.17
C ASP A 7 1.65 1.49 -6.21
N LEU A 8 1.57 2.55 -5.40
CA LEU A 8 0.47 2.74 -4.46
C LEU A 8 -0.49 3.82 -4.99
N GLN A 9 -1.59 3.37 -5.56
CA GLN A 9 -2.62 4.21 -6.17
C GLN A 9 -4.02 3.73 -5.72
N LEU A 10 -5.03 4.58 -5.91
CA LEU A 10 -6.41 4.28 -5.47
C LEU A 10 -7.00 3.02 -6.11
N ASN A 11 -6.61 2.72 -7.35
CA ASN A 11 -7.04 1.52 -8.08
C ASN A 11 -6.42 0.21 -7.55
N ASN A 12 -5.38 0.27 -6.70
CA ASN A 12 -4.82 -0.93 -6.05
C ASN A 12 -5.61 -1.36 -4.82
N PHE A 13 -6.67 -0.66 -4.43
CA PHE A 13 -7.51 -1.02 -3.28
C PHE A 13 -8.84 -1.62 -3.74
N LEU A 14 -9.05 -2.89 -3.41
CA LEU A 14 -10.34 -3.55 -3.62
C LEU A 14 -11.21 -3.35 -2.39
N VAL A 15 -12.39 -2.77 -2.59
CA VAL A 15 -13.39 -2.56 -1.54
C VAL A 15 -14.48 -3.63 -1.67
N THR A 16 -14.66 -4.40 -0.61
CA THR A 16 -15.75 -5.39 -0.52
C THR A 16 -16.86 -4.85 0.36
N PHE A 17 -18.11 -5.13 0.00
CA PHE A 17 -19.29 -4.69 0.73
C PHE A 17 -20.03 -5.89 1.33
N PHE A 18 -20.70 -5.71 2.47
CA PHE A 18 -21.65 -6.70 2.95
C PHE A 18 -22.81 -6.80 1.95
N GLU A 19 -23.17 -8.03 1.57
CA GLU A 19 -24.15 -8.35 0.52
C GLU A 19 -25.34 -7.39 0.50
N ASN A 20 -25.61 -6.80 -0.68
CA ASN A 20 -26.73 -5.89 -0.93
C ASN A 20 -26.81 -4.63 -0.03
N THR A 21 -25.71 -4.26 0.64
CA THR A 21 -25.60 -3.02 1.42
C THR A 21 -24.49 -2.13 0.87
N TYR A 22 -24.53 -0.85 1.22
CA TYR A 22 -23.41 0.09 1.00
C TYR A 22 -22.38 0.07 2.14
N GLN A 23 -22.50 -0.88 3.07
CA GLN A 23 -21.57 -0.99 4.19
C GLN A 23 -20.31 -1.73 3.75
N VAL A 24 -19.16 -1.08 3.93
CA VAL A 24 -17.84 -1.68 3.63
C VAL A 24 -17.55 -2.81 4.62
N SER A 25 -17.20 -3.98 4.10
CA SER A 25 -16.78 -5.15 4.88
C SER A 25 -15.26 -5.27 4.98
N SER A 26 -14.55 -4.99 3.89
CA SER A 26 -13.08 -4.99 3.86
C SER A 26 -12.54 -4.01 2.82
N ILE A 27 -11.31 -3.57 3.05
CA ILE A 27 -10.49 -2.86 2.06
C ILE A 27 -9.17 -3.61 1.99
N ASP A 28 -8.89 -4.19 0.83
CA ASP A 28 -7.75 -5.06 0.62
C ASP A 28 -6.81 -4.44 -0.41
N LEU A 29 -5.51 -4.37 -0.09
CA LEU A 29 -4.48 -3.96 -1.04
C LEU A 29 -4.21 -5.13 -2.01
N VAL A 30 -4.49 -4.89 -3.29
CA VAL A 30 -4.28 -5.82 -4.40
C VAL A 30 -3.16 -5.34 -5.32
N ASP A 31 -2.89 -6.11 -6.37
CA ASP A 31 -1.85 -5.83 -7.37
C ASP A 31 -0.44 -5.64 -6.78
N TRP A 32 0.17 -6.76 -6.39
CA TRP A 32 1.52 -6.80 -5.83
C TRP A 32 2.63 -6.88 -6.90
N GLY A 33 2.32 -6.64 -8.17
CA GLY A 33 3.26 -6.83 -9.29
C GLY A 33 4.52 -5.97 -9.20
N MET A 34 4.39 -4.78 -8.60
CA MET A 34 5.49 -3.83 -8.38
C MET A 34 6.07 -3.91 -6.96
N ALA A 35 5.62 -4.83 -6.13
CA ALA A 35 6.10 -4.94 -4.76
C ALA A 35 7.48 -5.61 -4.70
N THR A 36 8.35 -5.13 -3.79
CA THR A 36 9.67 -5.70 -3.56
C THR A 36 9.89 -6.05 -2.09
N GLN A 37 10.74 -7.03 -1.83
CA GLN A 37 11.26 -7.25 -0.49
C GLN A 37 12.24 -6.14 -0.13
N VAL A 38 12.07 -5.57 1.06
CA VAL A 38 13.03 -4.62 1.59
C VAL A 38 14.29 -5.41 1.98
N LYS A 39 15.42 -5.08 1.33
CA LYS A 39 16.70 -5.79 1.52
C LYS A 39 17.35 -5.54 2.89
N MET A 40 16.89 -4.51 3.61
CA MET A 40 17.33 -4.17 4.95
C MET A 40 16.12 -3.80 5.80
N PRO A 41 16.04 -4.20 7.08
CA PRO A 41 14.98 -3.74 7.96
C PRO A 41 15.03 -2.22 8.05
N VAL A 42 13.93 -1.56 7.69
CA VAL A 42 13.76 -0.11 7.78
C VAL A 42 12.98 0.25 9.04
N THR A 43 13.45 1.27 9.75
CA THR A 43 12.74 1.90 10.86
C THR A 43 11.56 2.73 10.34
N GLU A 44 10.57 3.02 11.19
CA GLU A 44 9.42 3.85 10.80
C GLU A 44 9.84 5.24 10.28
N GLN A 45 10.92 5.81 10.83
CA GLN A 45 11.47 7.09 10.39
C GLN A 45 12.04 7.01 8.97
N GLU A 46 12.66 5.89 8.61
CA GLU A 46 13.18 5.67 7.26
C GLU A 46 12.05 5.47 6.25
N VAL A 47 10.96 4.78 6.63
CA VAL A 47 9.76 4.66 5.78
C VAL A 47 9.15 6.03 5.46
N PHE A 48 9.04 6.92 6.46
CA PHE A 48 8.53 8.28 6.25
C PHE A 48 9.38 9.10 5.28
N ALA A 49 10.70 8.97 5.35
CA ALA A 49 11.62 9.68 4.47
C ALA A 49 11.50 9.25 3.00
N TYR A 50 11.17 7.98 2.71
CA TYR A 50 10.90 7.51 1.34
C TYR A 50 9.63 8.16 0.77
N CYS A 51 8.54 8.23 1.55
CA CYS A 51 7.28 8.81 1.10
C CYS A 51 7.37 10.30 0.77
N VAL A 52 8.17 11.07 1.51
CA VAL A 52 8.33 12.52 1.28
C VAL A 52 9.17 12.83 0.04
N ARG A 53 10.09 11.94 -0.33
CA ARG A 53 11.03 12.21 -1.44
C ARG A 53 10.38 12.12 -2.82
N GLU A 54 9.33 11.31 -2.98
CA GLU A 54 8.55 11.26 -4.23
C GLU A 54 7.60 12.45 -4.40
N THR A 55 7.21 13.14 -3.32
CA THR A 55 6.35 14.34 -3.44
C THR A 55 7.10 15.58 -3.96
N LEU A 56 8.43 15.51 -4.06
CA LEU A 56 9.32 16.60 -4.48
C LEU A 56 9.96 16.37 -5.86
N LEU A 57 9.58 15.28 -6.57
CA LEU A 57 9.94 15.00 -7.96
C LEU A 57 8.70 15.07 -8.85
#